data_AF-A0A2E9WUB7-F1
#
_entry.id   AF-A0A2E9WUB7-F1
#
_cell.length_a   1.000
_cell.length_b   1.000
_cell.length_c   1.000
_cell.angle_alpha   90.00
_cell.angle_beta   90.00
_cell.angle_gamma   90.00
#
_symmetry.space_group_name_H-M   'P 1'
#
loop_
_entity.id
_entity.type
_entity.pdbx_description
1 polymer ?
#
loop_
_entity_poly.entity_id
_entity_poly.type
_entity_poly.pdbx_seq_one_letter_code
_entity_poly.pdbx_strand_id
1 'polypeptide(L)'
;MGVEMEKTAARVAGKVALVTGAASGLGEGDEEAGRRMIVGLTPLGRMGHVDDIANAIVYLASDESTFMTGSELVIDGGMTAQ
;
A
#
# COMPACT_ATOMS: atom_id res chain seq x y z
N MET A 1 30.51 6.14 -9.15
CA MET A 1 29.82 4.86 -8.89
C MET A 1 29.04 4.83 -7.57
N GLY A 2 29.25 5.76 -6.63
CA GLY A 2 28.50 5.80 -5.35
C GLY A 2 27.12 6.47 -5.40
N VAL A 3 26.89 7.44 -6.29
CA VAL A 3 25.65 8.24 -6.34
C VAL A 3 24.44 7.47 -6.92
N GLU A 4 24.68 6.50 -7.81
CA GLU A 4 23.60 5.69 -8.42
C GLU A 4 23.05 4.62 -7.45
N MET A 5 23.88 4.11 -6.54
CA MET A 5 23.45 3.18 -5.50
C MET A 5 22.53 3.85 -4.48
N GLU A 6 22.79 5.12 -4.15
CA GLU A 6 22.00 5.92 -3.21
C GLU A 6 20.60 6.25 -3.78
N LYS A 7 20.51 6.63 -5.07
CA LYS A 7 19.22 6.85 -5.76
C LYS A 7 18.39 5.57 -5.90
N THR A 8 19.05 4.43 -6.08
CA THR A 8 18.39 3.13 -6.19
C THR A 8 17.84 2.68 -4.83
N ALA A 9 18.61 2.87 -3.76
CA ALA A 9 18.16 2.63 -2.39
C ALA A 9 16.96 3.53 -2.02
N ALA A 10 16.97 4.81 -2.40
CA ALA A 10 15.86 5.74 -2.16
C ALA A 10 14.57 5.34 -2.92
N ARG A 11 14.69 4.86 -4.16
CA ARG A 11 13.54 4.35 -4.94
C ARG A 11 12.95 3.07 -4.35
N VAL A 12 13.78 2.17 -3.84
CA VAL A 12 13.33 0.95 -3.18
C VAL A 12 12.71 1.27 -1.82
N ALA A 13 13.29 2.18 -1.04
CA ALA A 13 12.72 2.66 0.24
C ALA A 13 11.34 3.30 0.05
N GLY A 14 11.15 4.10 -1.00
CA GLY A 14 9.85 4.70 -1.34
C GLY A 14 8.77 3.68 -1.75
N LYS A 15 9.16 2.55 -2.37
CA LYS A 15 8.23 1.48 -2.75
C LYS A 15 7.93 0.50 -1.61
N VAL A 16 8.90 0.23 -0.73
CA VAL A 16 8.74 -0.66 0.45
C VAL A 16 7.96 0.02 1.58
N ALA A 17 7.88 1.36 1.57
CA ALA A 17 7.08 2.13 2.52
C ALA A 17 5.56 1.89 2.41
N LEU A 18 5.04 1.32 1.32
CA LEU A 18 3.59 1.07 1.20
C LEU A 18 3.12 -0.17 1.97
N VAL A 19 3.97 -1.18 2.17
CA VAL A 19 3.60 -2.43 2.85
C VAL A 19 4.02 -2.43 4.33
N THR A 20 4.88 -1.50 4.74
CA THR A 20 5.41 -1.40 6.12
C THR A 20 5.59 0.03 6.64
N GLY A 21 5.52 1.04 5.76
CA GLY A 21 5.91 2.43 6.02
C GLY A 21 4.82 3.35 6.57
N ALA A 22 3.55 2.95 6.57
CA ALA A 22 2.55 3.62 7.42
C ALA A 22 2.96 3.54 8.91
N ALA A 23 3.72 2.52 9.31
CA ALA A 23 4.29 2.41 10.65
C ALA A 23 5.69 3.07 10.78
N SER A 24 6.41 3.35 9.69
CA SER A 24 7.78 3.90 9.77
C SER A 24 7.88 5.42 9.56
N GLY A 25 6.82 6.06 9.04
CA GLY A 25 6.73 7.53 8.94
C GLY A 25 6.08 8.20 10.16
N LEU A 26 5.46 7.41 11.04
CA LEU A 26 4.97 7.85 12.33
C LEU A 26 6.10 7.55 13.34
N GLY A 27 6.98 8.52 13.58
CA GLY A 27 7.89 8.44 14.74
C GLY A 27 7.10 8.18 16.02
N GLU A 28 7.76 7.77 17.12
CA GLU A 28 7.12 7.55 18.43
C GLU A 28 6.04 8.60 18.71
N GLY A 29 4.76 8.23 18.53
CA GLY A 29 3.68 9.19 18.34
C GLY A 29 2.32 8.51 18.24
N ASP A 30 1.27 9.25 18.63
CA ASP A 30 -0.11 8.81 18.85
C ASP A 30 -0.65 7.94 17.69
N GLU A 31 -0.68 6.62 17.92
CA GLU A 31 -1.19 5.61 16.99
C GLU A 31 -2.63 5.91 16.54
N GLU A 32 -3.45 6.46 17.44
CA GLU A 32 -4.84 6.81 17.12
C GLU A 32 -4.92 8.05 16.22
N ALA A 33 -4.00 9.01 16.37
CA ALA A 33 -3.89 10.12 15.42
C ALA A 33 -3.48 9.62 14.02
N GLY A 34 -2.51 8.69 13.95
CA GLY A 34 -2.12 8.03 12.71
C GLY A 34 -3.30 7.29 12.05
N ARG A 35 -4.05 6.53 12.85
CA ARG A 35 -5.24 5.80 12.38
C ARG A 35 -6.32 6.73 11.85
N ARG A 36 -6.64 7.81 12.58
CA ARG A 36 -7.61 8.83 12.14
C ARG A 36 -7.17 9.50 10.84
N MET A 37 -5.88 9.80 10.69
CA MET A 37 -5.34 10.37 9.46
C MET A 37 -5.55 9.43 8.26
N ILE A 38 -5.18 8.15 8.38
CA ILE A 38 -5.35 7.19 7.29
C ILE A 38 -6.82 7.03 6.93
N VAL A 39 -7.70 6.82 7.92
CA VAL A 39 -9.15 6.71 7.69
C VAL A 39 -9.72 7.93 6.99
N GLY A 40 -9.26 9.14 7.35
CA GLY A 40 -9.69 10.39 6.71
C GLY A 40 -9.25 10.54 5.26
N LEU A 41 -8.16 9.87 4.85
CA LEU A 41 -7.68 9.83 3.48
C LEU A 41 -8.33 8.70 2.65
N THR A 42 -8.95 7.72 3.28
CA THR A 42 -9.57 6.56 2.61
C THR A 42 -11.06 6.82 2.35
N PRO A 43 -11.53 6.94 1.09
CA PRO A 43 -12.95 7.10 0.76
C PRO A 43 -13.90 6.09 1.40
N LEU A 44 -13.47 4.82 1.54
CA LEU A 44 -14.25 3.80 2.24
C LEU A 44 -14.43 4.06 3.75
N GLY A 45 -13.75 5.05 4.32
CA GLY A 45 -13.93 5.49 5.70
C GLY A 45 -13.48 4.47 6.74
N ARG A 46 -12.60 3.53 6.38
CA ARG A 46 -12.07 2.50 7.27
C ARG A 46 -10.62 2.16 6.97
N MET A 47 -9.94 1.59 7.96
CA MET A 47 -8.65 0.94 7.73
C MET A 47 -8.83 -0.29 6.82
N GLY A 48 -7.80 -0.58 6.03
CA GLY A 48 -7.70 -1.85 5.32
C GLY A 48 -7.59 -3.02 6.31
N HIS A 49 -8.18 -4.14 5.94
CA HIS A 49 -8.06 -5.42 6.65
C HIS A 49 -7.19 -6.37 5.84
N VAL A 50 -6.55 -7.35 6.51
CA VAL A 50 -5.74 -8.37 5.83
C VAL A 50 -6.55 -9.14 4.77
N ASP A 51 -7.84 -9.29 5.00
CA ASP A 51 -8.76 -9.96 4.06
C ASP A 51 -8.94 -9.18 2.75
N ASP A 52 -8.80 -7.86 2.74
CA ASP A 52 -8.88 -7.06 1.50
C ASP A 52 -7.76 -7.48 0.53
N ILE A 53 -6.57 -7.78 1.05
CA ILE A 53 -5.42 -8.26 0.27
C ILE A 53 -5.53 -9.75 -0.03
N ALA A 54 -5.92 -10.57 0.96
CA ALA A 54 -6.04 -12.01 0.78
C ALA A 54 -7.04 -12.37 -0.35
N ASN A 55 -8.18 -11.69 -0.39
CA ASN A 55 -9.17 -11.90 -1.44
C ASN A 55 -8.67 -11.44 -2.82
N ALA A 56 -7.91 -10.34 -2.89
CA ALA A 56 -7.29 -9.89 -4.15
C ALA A 56 -6.26 -10.91 -4.66
N ILE A 57 -5.48 -11.53 -3.76
CA ILE A 57 -4.55 -12.61 -4.12
C ILE A 57 -5.30 -13.84 -4.63
N VAL A 58 -6.38 -14.25 -3.94
CA VAL A 58 -7.22 -15.37 -4.39
C VAL A 58 -7.76 -15.11 -5.79
N TYR A 59 -8.26 -13.91 -6.06
CA TYR A 59 -8.70 -13.52 -7.40
C TYR A 59 -7.57 -13.64 -8.44
N LEU A 60 -6.39 -13.07 -8.18
CA LEU A 60 -5.26 -13.12 -9.12
C LEU A 60 -4.69 -14.53 -9.32
N ALA A 61 -4.91 -15.44 -8.38
CA ALA A 61 -4.49 -16.83 -8.47
C ALA A 61 -5.55 -17.76 -9.09
N SER A 62 -6.74 -17.23 -9.39
CA SER A 62 -7.90 -17.98 -9.88
C SER A 62 -8.07 -17.93 -11.40
N ASP A 63 -8.97 -18.76 -11.92
CA ASP A 63 -9.27 -18.79 -13.36
C ASP A 63 -10.01 -17.52 -13.83
N GLU A 64 -10.62 -16.80 -12.89
CA GLU A 64 -11.32 -15.53 -13.10
C GLU A 64 -10.41 -14.41 -13.61
N SER A 65 -9.08 -14.53 -13.43
CA SER A 65 -8.10 -13.55 -13.90
C SER A 65 -7.22 -14.04 -15.07
N THR A 66 -7.62 -15.07 -15.80
CA THR A 66 -6.80 -15.72 -16.86
C THR A 66 -6.33 -14.81 -17.99
N PHE A 67 -6.99 -13.68 -18.22
CA PHE A 67 -6.59 -12.69 -19.24
C PHE A 67 -5.93 -11.42 -18.65
N MET A 68 -5.70 -11.39 -17.33
CA MET A 68 -5.03 -10.28 -16.66
C MET A 68 -3.53 -10.57 -16.54
N THR A 69 -2.71 -9.72 -17.16
CA THR A 69 -1.25 -9.77 -17.04
C THR A 69 -0.65 -8.37 -17.17
N GLY A 70 0.52 -8.16 -16.57
CA GLY A 70 1.27 -6.89 -16.65
C GLY A 70 0.56 -5.65 -16.08
N SER A 71 -0.55 -5.84 -15.36
CA SER A 71 -1.40 -4.77 -14.83
C SER A 71 -1.33 -4.75 -13.30
N GLU A 72 -1.43 -3.57 -12.71
CA GLU A 72 -1.49 -3.39 -11.25
C GLU A 72 -2.95 -3.46 -10.78
N LEU A 73 -3.21 -4.15 -9.66
CA LEU A 73 -4.50 -4.17 -8.96
C LEU A 73 -4.37 -3.34 -7.67
N VAL A 74 -4.98 -2.16 -7.66
CA VAL A 74 -4.90 -1.22 -6.53
C VAL A 74 -5.96 -1.52 -5.48
N ILE A 75 -5.53 -1.84 -4.25
CA ILE A 75 -6.38 -2.16 -3.10
C ILE A 75 -6.07 -1.16 -1.97
N ASP A 76 -6.64 0.04 -2.04
CA ASP A 76 -6.32 1.15 -1.13
C ASP A 76 -7.56 1.86 -0.55
N GLY A 77 -8.75 1.29 -0.75
CA GLY A 77 -10.02 1.89 -0.34
C GLY A 77 -10.34 3.23 -1.02
N GLY A 78 -9.73 3.51 -2.17
CA GLY A 78 -9.98 4.68 -3.02
C GLY A 78 -9.02 5.84 -2.85
N MET A 79 -7.96 5.69 -2.04
CA MET A 79 -7.01 6.79 -1.73
C MET A 79 -6.36 7.38 -2.99
N THR A 80 -6.05 6.58 -3.99
CA THR A 80 -5.40 6.99 -5.25
C THR A 80 -6.37 7.54 -6.31
N ALA A 81 -7.68 7.44 -6.09
CA ALA A 81 -8.70 7.74 -7.09
C ALA A 81 -9.42 9.09 -6.91
N GLN A 82 -9.02 9.89 -5.91
CA GLN A 82 -9.65 11.15 -5.53
C GLN A 82 -8.74 12.36 -5.70
#